data_AF-A0A9D5KDI7-F1
#
_entry.id   AF-A0A9D5KDI7-F1
#
_cell.length_a   1.000
_cell.length_b   1.000
_cell.length_c   1.000
_cell.angle_alpha   90.00
_cell.angle_beta   90.00
_cell.angle_gamma   90.00
#
_symmetry.space_group_name_H-M   'P 1'
#
loop_
_entity.id
_entity.type
_entity.pdbx_description
1 polymer ?
#
loop_
_entity_poly.entity_id
_entity_poly.type
_entity_poly.pdbx_seq_one_letter_code
_entity_poly.pdbx_strand_id
1 'polypeptide(L)'
;MISRLHIGNGGVELGVIADIDRARGCRENRVRAVEIWVPGMCGDRCQRKQDQAKEYYFSTLGHHGSSRLEDSGGPSSWFPLTNHVAGVWSAITQDIQKGRALRAALIPLTLALLCVRTELYFYISDITSTYVSAWKAAIMPRRRRIEVPGELHHVMARGLDGMDIFRSDKDRNHFLHLLGKYLQMFDIRCYAWALMPNHYHFLVRPPGRDLGIMMRRLNGSYARYFNKTCGRRGYVFMDRYKSVATQDLMYFRELIRYIHLNPMRARVVKKLTSLASYRWSSHRDYLGQPRHSWCLAGEGLRRFGRNRSDALRAYQQFIGEGIDINHEETGFVAGDSRADDERVSGDPQFVRKALEQDRSARARRAALRARGVDIQSVALKVSSYYKVEPQALKNAGRHNARSQARAVMCCLCRTELGSTLREIGEFLDLTETGVALAARRGADHTRQHPLNIKI
;
A
#
# COMPACT_ATOMS: atom_id res chain seq x y z
N MET A 1 19.42 -21.01 -39.31
CA MET A 1 19.73 -19.57 -39.15
C MET A 1 19.53 -19.26 -37.67
N ILE A 2 20.58 -18.86 -36.93
CA ILE A 2 20.46 -18.56 -35.50
C ILE A 2 20.16 -17.05 -35.38
N SER A 3 18.91 -16.72 -35.07
CA SER A 3 18.53 -15.33 -34.79
C SER A 3 18.64 -15.11 -33.28
N ARG A 4 19.72 -14.46 -32.81
CA ARG A 4 19.85 -14.03 -31.41
C ARG A 4 19.15 -12.68 -31.23
N LEU A 5 18.06 -12.65 -30.47
CA LEU A 5 17.46 -11.40 -30.02
C LEU A 5 18.01 -11.08 -28.63
N HIS A 6 18.81 -10.02 -28.49
CA HIS A 6 19.29 -9.53 -27.20
C HIS A 6 18.35 -8.44 -26.68
N ILE A 7 17.71 -8.69 -25.53
CA ILE A 7 16.95 -7.67 -24.79
C ILE A 7 17.69 -7.43 -23.46
N GLY A 8 18.22 -6.22 -23.29
CA GLY A 8 19.15 -5.88 -22.22
C GLY A 8 18.56 -5.86 -20.80
N ASN A 9 19.46 -6.23 -19.87
CA ASN A 9 19.46 -6.09 -18.41
C ASN A 9 18.25 -6.62 -17.62
N GLY A 10 18.16 -7.96 -17.58
CA GLY A 10 17.25 -8.67 -16.69
C GLY A 10 16.96 -10.14 -17.03
N GLY A 11 17.82 -10.81 -17.82
CA GLY A 11 17.98 -12.27 -17.86
C GLY A 11 16.77 -13.14 -18.20
N VAL A 12 16.30 -13.11 -19.44
CA VAL A 12 15.62 -14.26 -20.08
C VAL A 12 16.23 -14.43 -21.47
N GLU A 13 16.91 -15.55 -21.72
CA GLU A 13 17.41 -15.91 -23.06
C GLU A 13 16.44 -16.91 -23.70
N LEU A 14 15.81 -16.50 -24.80
CA LEU A 14 15.02 -17.38 -25.65
C LEU A 14 15.86 -17.72 -26.88
N GLY A 15 16.42 -18.94 -26.91
CA GLY A 15 17.09 -19.51 -28.07
C GLY A 15 16.13 -20.40 -28.85
N VAL A 16 15.87 -20.09 -30.13
CA VAL A 16 15.13 -20.99 -31.02
C VAL A 16 16.13 -21.66 -31.95
N ILE A 17 16.33 -22.97 -31.80
CA ILE A 17 17.13 -23.78 -32.74
C ILE A 17 16.16 -24.32 -33.79
N ALA A 18 16.19 -23.75 -34.99
CA ALA A 18 15.50 -24.30 -36.15
C ALA A 18 16.53 -25.03 -37.02
N ASP A 19 16.50 -26.36 -36.99
CA ASP A 19 17.24 -27.19 -37.95
C ASP A 19 16.47 -27.19 -39.27
N ILE A 20 17.03 -26.52 -40.28
CA ILE A 20 16.42 -26.38 -41.61
C ILE A 20 17.08 -27.41 -42.51
N ASP A 21 16.45 -28.57 -42.66
CA ASP A 21 16.88 -29.59 -43.59
C ASP A 21 16.44 -29.18 -45.01
N ARG A 22 17.36 -28.63 -45.82
CA ARG A 22 17.10 -28.37 -47.25
C ARG A 22 17.37 -29.64 -48.06
N ALA A 23 16.57 -30.68 -47.84
CA ALA A 23 16.43 -31.77 -48.80
C ALA A 23 15.40 -31.36 -49.86
N ARG A 24 15.80 -31.47 -51.14
CA ARG A 24 15.10 -30.92 -52.32
C ARG A 24 13.63 -31.35 -52.38
N GLY A 25 12.70 -30.38 -52.34
CA GLY A 25 11.35 -30.55 -52.89
C GLY A 25 10.14 -30.36 -51.96
N CYS A 26 10.29 -30.11 -50.65
CA CYS A 26 9.14 -29.85 -49.76
C CYS A 26 8.93 -28.33 -49.51
N ARG A 27 7.69 -27.85 -49.67
CA ARG A 27 7.24 -26.47 -49.37
C ARG A 27 6.71 -26.30 -47.92
N GLU A 28 7.14 -27.14 -46.98
CA GLU A 28 6.73 -27.01 -45.57
C GLU A 28 7.94 -27.00 -44.64
N ASN A 29 8.11 -25.91 -43.90
CA ASN A 29 9.08 -25.80 -42.82
C ASN A 29 8.57 -26.61 -41.61
N ARG A 30 9.26 -27.69 -41.23
CA ARG A 30 8.98 -28.43 -39.99
C ARG A 30 9.93 -27.97 -38.88
N VAL A 31 9.38 -27.40 -37.80
CA VAL A 31 10.13 -27.16 -36.56
C VAL A 31 10.18 -28.48 -35.78
N ARG A 32 11.37 -29.06 -35.60
CA ARG A 32 11.51 -30.35 -34.88
C ARG A 32 11.64 -30.22 -33.36
N ALA A 33 12.09 -29.08 -32.83
CA ALA A 33 12.17 -28.84 -31.39
C ALA A 33 12.26 -27.34 -31.05
N VAL A 34 11.79 -26.95 -29.86
CA VAL A 34 12.02 -25.63 -29.24
C VAL A 34 12.51 -25.88 -27.82
N GLU A 35 13.72 -25.45 -27.50
CA GLU A 35 14.25 -25.50 -26.13
C GLU A 35 14.22 -24.10 -25.51
N ILE A 36 13.73 -24.00 -24.27
CA ILE A 36 13.66 -22.74 -23.52
C ILE A 36 14.57 -22.87 -22.31
N TRP A 37 15.49 -21.91 -22.15
CA TRP A 37 16.41 -21.86 -21.01
C TRP A 37 16.08 -20.66 -20.11
N VAL A 38 15.96 -20.89 -18.80
CA VAL A 38 15.72 -19.82 -17.82
C VAL A 38 16.80 -19.91 -16.75
N PRO A 39 17.80 -19.01 -16.74
CA PRO A 39 18.83 -19.04 -15.70
C PRO A 39 18.27 -18.60 -14.35
N GLY A 40 18.56 -19.35 -13.27
CA GLY A 40 18.45 -18.84 -11.88
C GLY A 40 17.34 -19.41 -10.99
N MET A 41 16.65 -20.50 -11.36
CA MET A 41 15.71 -21.16 -10.45
C MET A 41 16.33 -22.41 -9.80
N CYS A 42 16.88 -22.28 -8.60
CA CYS A 42 17.47 -23.40 -7.86
C CYS A 42 16.42 -24.11 -6.98
N GLY A 43 16.18 -25.41 -7.21
CA GLY A 43 15.51 -26.32 -6.26
C GLY A 43 14.73 -27.50 -6.89
N ASP A 44 14.95 -28.72 -6.36
CA ASP A 44 14.40 -30.03 -6.80
C ASP A 44 12.87 -30.13 -6.93
N ARG A 45 12.13 -29.20 -6.35
CA ARG A 45 10.66 -29.12 -6.47
C ARG A 45 10.22 -28.51 -7.80
N CYS A 46 11.10 -27.77 -8.46
CA CYS A 46 10.85 -27.11 -9.73
C CYS A 46 11.16 -28.04 -10.91
N GLN A 47 12.22 -28.84 -10.79
CA GLN A 47 12.61 -29.85 -11.79
C GLN A 47 11.49 -30.88 -12.02
N ARG A 48 10.94 -31.44 -10.94
CA ARG A 48 9.79 -32.37 -10.99
C ARG A 48 8.54 -31.80 -11.66
N LYS A 49 8.34 -30.48 -11.55
CA LYS A 49 7.20 -29.79 -12.20
C LYS A 49 7.46 -29.54 -13.68
N GLN A 50 8.71 -29.35 -14.10
CA GLN A 50 9.08 -29.28 -15.51
C GLN A 50 8.94 -30.65 -16.18
N ASP A 51 9.33 -31.73 -15.50
CA ASP A 51 9.23 -33.09 -16.05
C ASP A 51 7.76 -33.52 -16.20
N GLN A 52 6.89 -33.22 -15.23
CA GLN A 52 5.43 -33.41 -15.36
C GLN A 52 4.82 -32.62 -16.52
N ALA A 53 5.30 -31.39 -16.77
CA ALA A 53 4.81 -30.57 -17.88
C ALA A 53 5.25 -31.12 -19.24
N LYS A 54 6.46 -31.70 -19.33
CA LYS A 54 6.95 -32.39 -20.53
C LYS A 54 6.13 -33.65 -20.80
N GLU A 55 5.85 -34.46 -19.78
CA GLU A 55 5.10 -35.71 -19.89
C GLU A 55 3.64 -35.47 -20.34
N TYR A 56 3.00 -34.41 -19.84
CA TYR A 56 1.66 -33.98 -20.28
C TYR A 56 1.64 -33.50 -21.75
N TYR A 57 2.72 -32.86 -22.21
CA TYR A 57 2.85 -32.40 -23.59
C TYR A 57 2.94 -33.57 -24.59
N PHE A 58 3.69 -34.62 -24.25
CA PHE A 58 3.85 -35.79 -25.12
C PHE A 58 2.61 -36.71 -25.14
N SER A 59 1.86 -36.83 -24.03
CA SER A 59 0.64 -37.65 -24.00
C SER A 59 -0.52 -37.04 -24.80
N THR A 60 -0.60 -35.71 -24.85
CA THR A 60 -1.70 -34.99 -25.53
C THR A 60 -1.56 -35.00 -27.06
N LEU A 61 -0.34 -35.12 -27.60
CA LEU A 61 -0.08 -35.21 -29.04
C LEU A 61 0.00 -36.65 -29.58
N GLY A 62 0.09 -37.66 -28.70
CA GLY A 62 0.26 -39.07 -29.06
C GLY A 62 -1.01 -39.83 -29.50
N HIS A 63 -2.19 -39.19 -29.54
CA HIS A 63 -3.47 -39.88 -29.76
C HIS A 63 -4.30 -39.45 -30.98
N HIS A 64 -3.67 -38.87 -32.01
CA HIS A 64 -4.28 -38.80 -33.34
C HIS A 64 -3.42 -39.54 -34.35
N GLY A 65 -3.79 -40.81 -34.55
CA GLY A 65 -3.26 -41.68 -35.57
C GLY A 65 -3.48 -41.13 -36.98
N SER A 66 -2.53 -41.45 -37.85
CA SER A 66 -2.56 -41.33 -39.29
C SER A 66 -3.96 -41.50 -39.90
N SER A 67 -4.56 -40.41 -40.38
CA SER A 67 -5.55 -40.44 -41.44
C SER A 67 -5.11 -39.51 -42.57
N ARG A 68 -4.86 -40.12 -43.74
CA ARG A 68 -4.73 -39.41 -45.02
C ARG A 68 -6.04 -38.67 -45.29
N LEU A 69 -5.99 -37.36 -45.40
CA LEU A 69 -7.02 -36.58 -46.09
C LEU A 69 -6.54 -36.40 -47.52
N GLU A 70 -7.15 -37.16 -48.44
CA GLU A 70 -6.99 -37.00 -49.88
C GLU A 70 -7.66 -35.71 -50.37
N ASP A 71 -7.06 -35.13 -51.40
CA ASP A 71 -7.49 -33.93 -52.11
C ASP A 71 -8.94 -34.01 -52.58
N SER A 72 -9.77 -33.06 -52.15
CA SER A 72 -10.91 -32.58 -52.93
C SER A 72 -11.21 -31.13 -52.57
N GLY A 73 -11.23 -30.28 -53.60
CA GLY A 73 -11.33 -28.83 -53.47
C GLY A 73 -12.73 -28.34 -53.09
N GLY A 74 -12.77 -27.23 -52.34
CA GLY A 74 -13.97 -26.44 -52.07
C GLY A 74 -13.82 -25.54 -50.84
N PRO A 75 -14.22 -24.25 -50.88
CA PRO A 75 -14.16 -23.33 -49.74
C PRO A 75 -15.34 -23.57 -48.79
N SER A 76 -15.32 -24.68 -48.06
CA SER A 76 -16.33 -24.96 -47.01
C SER A 76 -15.82 -25.82 -45.85
N SER A 77 -14.54 -26.18 -45.80
CA SER A 77 -13.94 -26.96 -44.71
C SER A 77 -13.32 -26.12 -43.57
N TRP A 78 -13.54 -24.81 -43.53
CA TRP A 78 -13.02 -23.91 -42.48
C TRP A 78 -13.82 -23.89 -41.17
N PHE A 79 -14.92 -24.63 -41.08
CA PHE A 79 -15.79 -24.65 -39.89
C PHE A 79 -15.37 -25.56 -38.69
N PRO A 80 -14.48 -26.57 -38.80
CA PRO A 80 -14.11 -27.38 -37.63
C PRO A 80 -13.05 -26.73 -36.72
N LEU A 81 -12.17 -25.88 -37.26
CA LEU A 81 -11.06 -25.27 -36.51
C LEU A 81 -11.49 -24.09 -35.62
N THR A 82 -12.46 -23.30 -36.05
CA THR A 82 -13.01 -22.18 -35.28
C THR A 82 -13.73 -22.66 -34.02
N ASN A 83 -14.44 -23.80 -34.09
CA ASN A 83 -15.11 -24.41 -32.94
C ASN A 83 -14.12 -25.02 -31.94
N HIS A 84 -12.98 -25.55 -32.39
CA HIS A 84 -11.94 -26.07 -31.49
C HIS A 84 -11.21 -24.95 -30.76
N VAL A 85 -10.88 -23.85 -31.45
CA VAL A 85 -10.27 -22.66 -30.83
C VAL A 85 -11.26 -21.96 -29.90
N ALA A 86 -12.55 -21.88 -30.26
CA ALA A 86 -13.59 -21.33 -29.40
C ALA A 86 -13.88 -22.22 -28.17
N GLY A 87 -13.82 -23.54 -28.31
CA GLY A 87 -13.96 -24.49 -27.19
C GLY A 87 -12.79 -24.40 -26.22
N VAL A 88 -11.56 -24.30 -26.73
CA VAL A 88 -10.34 -24.08 -25.93
C VAL A 88 -10.39 -22.71 -25.26
N TRP A 89 -10.83 -21.66 -25.95
CA TRP A 89 -11.00 -20.32 -25.39
C TRP A 89 -12.06 -20.28 -24.27
N SER A 90 -13.22 -20.90 -24.49
CA SER A 90 -14.32 -21.01 -23.51
C SER A 90 -13.88 -21.76 -22.26
N ALA A 91 -13.17 -22.88 -22.43
CA ALA A 91 -12.56 -23.64 -21.35
C ALA A 91 -11.52 -22.79 -20.59
N ILE A 92 -10.63 -22.08 -21.29
CA ILE A 92 -9.64 -21.18 -20.68
C ILE A 92 -10.31 -20.05 -19.88
N THR A 93 -11.39 -19.43 -20.38
CA THR A 93 -12.12 -18.37 -19.68
C THR A 93 -12.86 -18.85 -18.43
N GLN A 94 -13.53 -20.02 -18.48
CA GLN A 94 -14.17 -20.62 -17.30
C GLN A 94 -13.16 -20.94 -16.21
N ASP A 95 -11.96 -21.29 -16.63
CA ASP A 95 -10.93 -21.75 -15.74
C ASP A 95 -10.16 -20.56 -15.16
N ILE A 96 -9.99 -19.44 -15.90
CA ILE A 96 -9.48 -18.12 -15.43
C ILE A 96 -10.31 -17.59 -14.26
N GLN A 97 -11.63 -17.72 -14.30
CA GLN A 97 -12.50 -17.35 -13.19
C GLN A 97 -12.27 -18.15 -11.90
N LYS A 98 -11.61 -19.32 -11.97
CA LYS A 98 -11.36 -20.22 -10.82
C LYS A 98 -9.98 -20.02 -10.14
N GLY A 99 -9.24 -18.97 -10.46
CA GLY A 99 -8.16 -18.45 -9.59
C GLY A 99 -6.93 -19.34 -9.35
N ARG A 100 -6.59 -20.27 -10.26
CA ARG A 100 -5.37 -21.10 -10.12
C ARG A 100 -4.17 -20.47 -10.82
N ALA A 101 -3.13 -20.13 -10.04
CA ALA A 101 -1.98 -19.31 -10.42
C ALA A 101 -0.93 -19.95 -11.36
N LEU A 102 -1.25 -21.04 -12.06
CA LEU A 102 -0.30 -21.68 -13.00
C LEU A 102 -0.27 -21.02 -14.40
N ARG A 103 -0.98 -19.91 -14.60
CA ARG A 103 -1.34 -19.39 -15.94
C ARG A 103 -0.44 -18.34 -16.58
N ALA A 104 0.64 -17.89 -15.95
CA ALA A 104 1.50 -16.86 -16.55
C ALA A 104 2.48 -17.39 -17.61
N ALA A 105 2.71 -18.70 -17.68
CA ALA A 105 3.72 -19.31 -18.58
C ALA A 105 3.14 -19.94 -19.86
N LEU A 106 1.85 -20.30 -19.87
CA LEU A 106 1.23 -20.99 -21.01
C LEU A 106 0.78 -20.04 -22.14
N ILE A 107 0.49 -18.78 -21.81
CA ILE A 107 0.00 -17.75 -22.75
C ILE A 107 1.11 -17.32 -23.74
N PRO A 108 2.37 -17.09 -23.31
CA PRO A 108 3.47 -16.85 -24.24
C PRO A 108 3.73 -18.06 -25.16
N LEU A 109 3.56 -19.29 -24.66
CA LEU A 109 3.76 -20.52 -25.42
C LEU A 109 2.70 -20.69 -26.53
N THR A 110 1.44 -20.36 -26.23
CA THR A 110 0.35 -20.40 -27.22
C THR A 110 0.50 -19.29 -28.26
N LEU A 111 0.90 -18.09 -27.86
CA LEU A 111 1.17 -16.98 -28.78
C LEU A 111 2.40 -17.25 -29.67
N ALA A 112 3.45 -17.88 -29.13
CA ALA A 112 4.63 -18.28 -29.91
C ALA A 112 4.30 -19.36 -30.95
N LEU A 113 3.43 -20.32 -30.62
CA LEU A 113 2.96 -21.34 -31.56
C LEU A 113 2.02 -20.77 -32.64
N LEU A 114 1.19 -19.77 -32.30
CA LEU A 114 0.35 -19.05 -33.26
C LEU A 114 1.16 -18.21 -34.27
N CYS A 115 2.35 -17.70 -33.88
CA CYS A 115 3.24 -16.95 -34.77
C CYS A 115 3.90 -17.78 -35.89
N VAL A 116 3.87 -19.12 -35.84
CA VAL A 116 4.52 -19.98 -36.84
C VAL A 116 3.67 -20.18 -38.10
N ARG A 117 2.39 -19.76 -38.12
CA ARG A 117 1.58 -19.69 -39.34
C ARG A 117 1.29 -18.24 -39.70
N THR A 118 1.90 -17.81 -40.80
CA THR A 118 1.86 -16.46 -41.36
C THR A 118 0.43 -16.00 -41.67
N GLU A 119 0.02 -14.90 -41.00
CA GLU A 119 -0.97 -13.86 -41.36
C GLU A 119 -1.74 -13.29 -40.14
N LEU A 120 -1.11 -13.23 -38.96
CA LEU A 120 -1.71 -12.63 -37.74
C LEU A 120 -0.80 -11.60 -37.06
N TYR A 121 0.08 -10.95 -37.82
CA TYR A 121 1.09 -10.03 -37.28
C TYR A 121 0.47 -8.75 -36.67
N PHE A 122 -0.66 -8.27 -37.19
CA PHE A 122 -1.31 -7.05 -36.69
C PHE A 122 -2.09 -7.27 -35.38
N TYR A 123 -2.68 -8.45 -35.15
CA TYR A 123 -3.51 -8.72 -33.98
C TYR A 123 -2.70 -9.02 -32.70
N ILE A 124 -1.46 -9.51 -32.85
CA ILE A 124 -0.59 -9.89 -31.73
C ILE A 124 0.09 -8.66 -31.08
N SER A 125 0.28 -7.56 -31.82
CA SER A 125 0.93 -6.36 -31.27
C SER A 125 0.09 -5.66 -30.18
N ASP A 126 -1.23 -5.60 -30.34
CA ASP A 126 -2.14 -5.02 -29.33
C ASP A 126 -2.31 -5.91 -28.09
N ILE A 127 -2.36 -7.24 -28.29
CA ILE A 127 -2.45 -8.21 -27.20
C ILE A 127 -1.16 -8.18 -26.37
N THR A 128 0.01 -8.11 -27.02
CA THR A 128 1.30 -8.03 -26.32
C THR A 128 1.48 -6.71 -25.59
N SER A 129 1.05 -5.56 -26.14
CA SER A 129 1.05 -4.27 -25.43
C SER A 129 0.16 -4.28 -24.18
N THR A 130 -1.04 -4.83 -24.31
CA THR A 130 -2.01 -4.93 -23.20
C THR A 130 -1.52 -5.91 -22.12
N TYR A 131 -0.97 -7.07 -22.53
CA TYR A 131 -0.37 -8.04 -21.61
C TYR A 131 0.89 -7.50 -20.94
N VAL A 132 1.79 -6.84 -21.67
CA VAL A 132 3.00 -6.23 -21.09
C VAL A 132 2.63 -5.13 -20.10
N SER A 133 1.58 -4.34 -20.37
CA SER A 133 1.08 -3.33 -19.44
C SER A 133 0.44 -3.96 -18.20
N ALA A 134 -0.38 -5.00 -18.36
CA ALA A 134 -0.97 -5.76 -17.27
C ALA A 134 0.10 -6.51 -16.43
N TRP A 135 1.15 -7.02 -17.09
CA TRP A 135 2.24 -7.75 -16.44
C TRP A 135 3.21 -6.80 -15.73
N LYS A 136 3.52 -5.64 -16.33
CA LYS A 136 4.21 -4.53 -15.64
C LYS A 136 3.42 -4.09 -14.41
N ALA A 137 2.10 -3.93 -14.51
CA ALA A 137 1.24 -3.60 -13.37
C ALA A 137 1.25 -4.70 -12.28
N ALA A 138 1.29 -5.98 -12.66
CA ALA A 138 1.34 -7.11 -11.74
C ALA A 138 2.70 -7.29 -11.03
N ILE A 139 3.80 -6.79 -11.62
CA ILE A 139 5.16 -6.90 -11.07
C ILE A 139 5.66 -5.59 -10.46
N MET A 140 4.90 -4.50 -10.55
CA MET A 140 5.31 -3.24 -9.94
C MET A 140 5.49 -3.40 -8.42
N PRO A 141 6.69 -3.09 -7.89
CA PRO A 141 6.90 -2.95 -6.46
C PRO A 141 5.83 -2.00 -5.91
N ARG A 142 5.10 -2.44 -4.87
CA ARG A 142 4.01 -1.63 -4.31
C ARG A 142 4.50 -0.21 -4.06
N ARG A 143 3.77 0.78 -4.59
CA ARG A 143 4.11 2.19 -4.40
C ARG A 143 4.27 2.51 -2.91
N ARG A 144 5.33 3.27 -2.59
CA ARG A 144 5.61 3.73 -1.22
C ARG A 144 4.49 4.66 -0.76
N ARG A 145 4.15 4.71 0.53
CA ARG A 145 3.19 5.73 1.02
C ARG A 145 3.87 7.09 1.03
N ILE A 146 3.10 8.13 0.70
CA ILE A 146 3.54 9.51 0.86
C ILE A 146 3.16 9.93 2.28
N GLU A 147 4.13 10.47 3.00
CA GLU A 147 3.93 11.03 4.33
C GLU A 147 4.31 12.51 4.25
N VAL A 148 3.35 13.41 4.45
CA VAL A 148 3.57 14.85 4.37
C VAL A 148 3.41 15.43 5.77
N PRO A 149 4.52 15.75 6.47
CA PRO A 149 4.46 16.31 7.82
C PRO A 149 3.55 17.54 7.89
N GLY A 150 2.69 17.59 8.89
CA GLY A 150 1.79 18.71 9.13
C GLY A 150 0.51 18.72 8.29
N GLU A 151 0.40 17.88 7.26
CA GLU A 151 -0.82 17.77 6.46
C GLU A 151 -1.82 16.78 7.05
N LEU A 152 -3.07 16.84 6.59
CA LEU A 152 -4.06 15.84 6.97
C LEU A 152 -3.78 14.53 6.26
N HIS A 153 -4.10 13.44 6.93
CA HIS A 153 -4.07 12.10 6.37
C HIS A 153 -5.39 11.40 6.70
N HIS A 154 -6.09 10.98 5.65
CA HIS A 154 -7.17 10.01 5.79
C HIS A 154 -6.56 8.61 5.84
N VAL A 155 -6.77 7.90 6.95
CA VAL A 155 -6.15 6.61 7.23
C VAL A 155 -7.23 5.56 7.35
N MET A 156 -7.05 4.41 6.70
CA MET A 156 -8.03 3.32 6.74
C MET A 156 -7.36 1.96 6.61
N ALA A 157 -7.95 0.94 7.25
CA ALA A 157 -7.58 -0.45 7.05
C ALA A 157 -8.80 -1.36 7.19
N ARG A 158 -8.77 -2.49 6.49
CA ARG A 158 -9.86 -3.47 6.42
C ARG A 158 -9.35 -4.86 6.79
N GLY A 159 -10.24 -5.66 7.37
CA GLY A 159 -10.04 -7.07 7.69
C GLY A 159 -9.78 -7.91 6.44
N LEU A 160 -9.02 -8.99 6.64
CA LEU A 160 -8.80 -10.00 5.60
C LEU A 160 -10.14 -10.57 5.13
N ASP A 161 -10.36 -10.63 3.82
CA ASP A 161 -11.57 -11.19 3.20
C ASP A 161 -12.89 -10.63 3.76
N GLY A 162 -12.89 -9.35 4.15
CA GLY A 162 -14.07 -8.68 4.69
C GLY A 162 -14.46 -9.12 6.10
N MET A 163 -13.63 -9.94 6.76
CA MET A 163 -13.91 -10.46 8.08
C MET A 163 -14.06 -9.36 9.13
N ASP A 164 -14.90 -9.61 10.12
CA ASP A 164 -15.02 -8.74 11.29
C ASP A 164 -13.72 -8.77 12.10
N ILE A 165 -13.06 -7.62 12.11
CA ILE A 165 -11.89 -7.35 12.94
C ILE A 165 -12.30 -6.94 14.35
N PHE A 166 -13.55 -6.52 14.59
CA PHE A 166 -14.11 -6.23 15.90
C PHE A 166 -15.35 -7.09 16.18
N ARG A 167 -15.16 -8.21 16.88
CA ARG A 167 -16.25 -9.16 17.19
C ARG A 167 -17.06 -8.76 18.42
N SER A 168 -16.46 -7.94 19.29
CA SER A 168 -17.07 -7.49 20.52
C SER A 168 -16.74 -6.03 20.83
N ASP A 169 -17.51 -5.45 21.74
CA ASP A 169 -17.22 -4.12 22.29
C ASP A 169 -15.91 -4.09 23.08
N LYS A 170 -15.49 -5.23 23.66
CA LYS A 170 -14.18 -5.39 24.30
C LYS A 170 -13.04 -5.18 23.28
N ASP A 171 -13.20 -5.71 22.08
CA ASP A 171 -12.20 -5.55 21.00
C ASP A 171 -12.09 -4.09 20.55
N ARG A 172 -13.23 -3.42 20.38
CA ARG A 172 -13.27 -2.00 20.02
C ARG A 172 -12.66 -1.12 21.10
N ASN A 173 -12.98 -1.38 22.37
CA ASN A 173 -12.37 -0.66 23.51
C ASN A 173 -10.85 -0.90 23.58
N HIS A 174 -10.39 -2.15 23.38
CA HIS A 174 -8.96 -2.45 23.35
C HIS A 174 -8.26 -1.72 22.20
N PHE A 175 -8.87 -1.70 21.01
CA PHE A 175 -8.35 -0.97 19.87
C PHE A 175 -8.26 0.54 20.13
N LEU A 176 -9.31 1.16 20.70
CA LEU A 176 -9.30 2.58 21.04
C LEU A 176 -8.26 2.92 22.12
N HIS A 177 -8.02 2.02 23.07
CA HIS A 177 -6.93 2.15 24.03
C HIS A 177 -5.57 2.17 23.33
N LEU A 178 -5.31 1.22 22.42
CA LEU A 178 -4.08 1.19 21.63
C LEU A 178 -3.93 2.43 20.73
N LEU A 179 -5.02 2.86 20.08
CA LEU A 179 -5.05 4.05 19.23
C LEU A 179 -4.65 5.29 20.04
N GLY A 180 -5.29 5.53 21.18
CA GLY A 180 -4.97 6.65 22.07
C GLY A 180 -3.51 6.63 22.54
N LYS A 181 -3.03 5.46 22.99
CA LYS A 181 -1.63 5.26 23.40
C LYS A 181 -0.65 5.65 22.30
N TYR A 182 -0.88 5.18 21.07
CA TYR A 182 0.04 5.42 19.97
C TYR A 182 -0.09 6.84 19.38
N LEU A 183 -1.30 7.42 19.32
CA LEU A 183 -1.47 8.83 18.95
C LEU A 183 -0.66 9.75 19.87
N GLN A 184 -0.76 9.54 21.19
CA GLN A 184 0.00 10.30 22.18
C GLN A 184 1.50 10.06 22.08
N MET A 185 1.93 8.80 21.91
CA MET A 185 3.34 8.45 21.77
C MET A 185 3.99 9.14 20.57
N PHE A 186 3.29 9.20 19.43
CA PHE A 186 3.84 9.80 18.20
C PHE A 186 3.47 11.28 18.01
N ASP A 187 2.80 11.90 18.99
CA ASP A 187 2.28 13.27 18.94
C ASP A 187 1.39 13.55 17.70
N ILE A 188 0.65 12.52 17.28
CA ILE A 188 -0.23 12.60 16.11
C ILE A 188 -1.60 13.12 16.57
N ARG A 189 -2.04 14.22 15.96
CA ARG A 189 -3.36 14.81 16.22
C ARG A 189 -4.43 13.99 15.50
N CYS A 190 -5.52 13.67 16.18
CA CYS A 190 -6.67 12.96 15.60
C CYS A 190 -7.91 13.85 15.68
N TYR A 191 -8.59 14.09 14.56
CA TYR A 191 -9.76 14.97 14.50
C TYR A 191 -11.08 14.22 14.32
N ALA A 192 -11.03 13.04 13.69
CA ALA A 192 -12.19 12.17 13.52
C ALA A 192 -11.77 10.70 13.42
N TRP A 193 -12.64 9.79 13.84
CA TRP A 193 -12.46 8.35 13.77
C TRP A 193 -13.81 7.62 13.68
N ALA A 194 -13.84 6.46 13.02
CA ALA A 194 -14.97 5.53 13.04
C ALA A 194 -14.48 4.07 12.91
N LEU A 195 -15.06 3.17 13.70
CA LEU A 195 -14.79 1.73 13.69
C LEU A 195 -16.04 0.97 13.25
N MET A 196 -15.99 0.33 12.09
CA MET A 196 -16.99 -0.60 11.59
C MET A 196 -16.53 -2.04 11.89
N PRO A 197 -17.41 -3.06 11.93
CA PRO A 197 -17.02 -4.43 12.28
C PRO A 197 -15.77 -4.96 11.56
N ASN A 198 -15.63 -4.68 10.26
CA ASN A 198 -14.55 -5.19 9.42
C ASN A 198 -13.53 -4.13 8.97
N HIS A 199 -13.63 -2.86 9.35
CA HIS A 199 -12.68 -1.81 8.96
C HIS A 199 -12.75 -0.57 9.86
N TYR A 200 -11.78 0.33 9.72
CA TYR A 200 -11.78 1.61 10.43
C TYR A 200 -11.33 2.75 9.52
N HIS A 201 -11.66 3.98 9.91
CA HIS A 201 -11.17 5.21 9.30
C HIS A 201 -10.76 6.24 10.36
N PHE A 202 -9.66 6.98 10.11
CA PHE A 202 -9.18 8.09 10.93
C PHE A 202 -8.85 9.31 10.07
N LEU A 203 -9.08 10.51 10.62
CA LEU A 203 -8.53 11.76 10.13
C LEU A 203 -7.46 12.23 11.10
N VAL A 204 -6.20 12.13 10.68
CA VAL A 204 -5.05 12.45 11.53
C VAL A 204 -4.15 13.49 10.89
N ARG A 205 -3.39 14.21 11.71
CA ARG A 205 -2.31 15.10 11.28
C ARG A 205 -1.03 14.71 11.99
N PRO A 206 -0.15 13.93 11.34
CA PRO A 206 1.14 13.61 11.91
C PRO A 206 2.04 14.86 11.89
N PRO A 207 2.79 15.14 12.97
CA PRO A 207 3.71 16.28 13.00
C PRO A 207 4.97 16.01 12.15
N GLY A 208 5.23 14.74 11.83
CA GLY A 208 6.41 14.25 11.14
C GLY A 208 6.11 13.04 10.26
N ARG A 209 7.11 12.20 10.03
CA ARG A 209 7.05 11.04 9.11
C ARG A 209 7.01 9.71 9.87
N ASP A 210 6.15 9.64 10.89
CA ASP A 210 6.03 8.49 11.77
C ASP A 210 4.68 7.77 11.65
N LEU A 211 3.81 8.21 10.73
CA LEU A 211 2.49 7.61 10.57
C LEU A 211 2.61 6.13 10.19
N GLY A 212 3.55 5.78 9.29
CA GLY A 212 3.87 4.38 8.97
C GLY A 212 4.31 3.53 10.15
N ILE A 213 5.11 4.12 11.05
CA ILE A 213 5.63 3.43 12.24
C ILE A 213 4.51 3.23 13.27
N MET A 214 3.73 4.29 13.52
CA MET A 214 2.58 4.27 14.41
C MET A 214 1.56 3.22 13.99
N MET A 215 1.15 3.22 12.72
CA MET A 215 0.16 2.29 12.19
C MET A 215 0.66 0.84 12.18
N ARG A 216 1.96 0.61 11.97
CA ARG A 216 2.57 -0.72 12.11
C ARG A 216 2.40 -1.24 13.55
N ARG A 217 2.63 -0.40 14.55
CA ARG A 217 2.49 -0.77 15.97
C ARG A 217 1.03 -0.98 16.38
N LEU A 218 0.14 -0.09 15.95
CA LEU A 218 -1.29 -0.20 16.19
C LEU A 218 -1.84 -1.51 15.62
N ASN A 219 -1.70 -1.71 14.31
CA ASN A 219 -2.25 -2.89 13.64
C ASN A 219 -1.56 -4.18 14.09
N GLY A 220 -0.24 -4.18 14.28
CA GLY A 220 0.50 -5.35 14.73
C GLY A 220 0.16 -5.76 16.16
N SER A 221 -0.03 -4.80 17.07
CA SER A 221 -0.44 -5.08 18.45
C SER A 221 -1.87 -5.57 18.52
N TYR A 222 -2.77 -4.93 17.76
CA TYR A 222 -4.15 -5.36 17.68
C TYR A 222 -4.30 -6.75 17.05
N ALA A 223 -3.59 -7.04 15.96
CA ALA A 223 -3.64 -8.35 15.31
C ALA A 223 -3.18 -9.47 16.25
N ARG A 224 -2.14 -9.23 17.06
CA ARG A 224 -1.70 -10.18 18.10
C ARG A 224 -2.77 -10.40 19.16
N TYR A 225 -3.38 -9.33 19.67
CA TYR A 225 -4.49 -9.41 20.62
C TYR A 225 -5.65 -10.22 20.02
N PHE A 226 -6.11 -9.84 18.83
CA PHE A 226 -7.25 -10.46 18.14
C PHE A 226 -7.01 -11.95 17.88
N ASN A 227 -5.83 -12.31 17.38
CA ASN A 227 -5.46 -13.71 17.15
C ASN A 227 -5.46 -14.52 18.45
N LYS A 228 -4.91 -13.95 19.54
CA LYS A 228 -4.92 -14.60 20.85
C LYS A 228 -6.34 -14.80 21.39
N THR A 229 -7.18 -13.76 21.35
CA THR A 229 -8.55 -13.83 21.90
C THR A 229 -9.50 -14.66 21.05
N CYS A 230 -9.28 -14.73 19.74
CA CYS A 230 -10.10 -15.51 18.82
C CYS A 230 -9.56 -16.93 18.55
N GLY A 231 -8.45 -17.34 19.18
CA GLY A 231 -7.80 -18.62 18.90
C GLY A 231 -7.30 -18.77 17.45
N ARG A 232 -6.99 -17.66 16.77
CA ARG A 232 -6.57 -17.62 15.37
C ARG A 232 -5.06 -17.47 15.23
N ARG A 233 -4.55 -17.78 14.04
CA ARG A 233 -3.19 -17.46 13.58
C ARG A 233 -3.28 -16.78 12.20
N GLY A 234 -2.23 -16.06 11.82
CA GLY A 234 -2.12 -15.41 10.52
C GLY A 234 -2.56 -13.93 10.49
N TYR A 235 -2.81 -13.42 9.29
CA TYR A 235 -3.12 -12.02 9.05
C TYR A 235 -4.56 -11.67 9.47
N VAL A 236 -4.71 -10.50 10.12
CA VAL A 236 -6.01 -9.93 10.50
C VAL A 236 -6.47 -8.88 9.49
N PHE A 237 -5.52 -8.11 8.94
CA PHE A 237 -5.78 -7.07 7.94
C PHE A 237 -5.40 -7.57 6.56
N MET A 238 -6.21 -7.23 5.56
CA MET A 238 -6.04 -7.66 4.16
C MET A 238 -4.74 -7.14 3.54
N ASP A 239 -4.46 -5.86 3.77
CA ASP A 239 -3.23 -5.22 3.34
C ASP A 239 -2.73 -4.27 4.43
N ARG A 240 -1.55 -3.74 4.19
CA ARG A 240 -1.07 -2.47 4.70
C ARG A 240 -2.20 -1.41 4.73
N TYR A 241 -2.27 -0.66 5.82
CA TYR A 241 -3.20 0.48 5.92
C TYR A 241 -3.05 1.43 4.71
N LYS A 242 -4.15 1.97 4.21
CA LYS A 242 -4.16 3.03 3.20
C LYS A 242 -4.04 4.39 3.90
N SER A 243 -3.34 5.31 3.24
CA SER A 243 -3.24 6.70 3.68
C SER A 243 -3.23 7.64 2.50
N VAL A 244 -4.13 8.61 2.52
CA VAL A 244 -4.23 9.67 1.52
C VAL A 244 -3.88 10.98 2.21
N ALA A 245 -2.83 11.67 1.77
CA ALA A 245 -2.50 13.01 2.24
C ALA A 245 -3.48 14.01 1.63
N THR A 246 -4.10 14.86 2.44
CA THR A 246 -5.18 15.74 1.97
C THR A 246 -4.96 17.19 2.41
N GLN A 247 -5.25 18.12 1.49
CA GLN A 247 -5.18 19.55 1.74
C GLN A 247 -6.20 19.99 2.80
N ASP A 248 -5.77 20.77 3.80
CA ASP A 248 -6.61 21.09 4.97
C ASP A 248 -7.88 21.88 4.63
N LEU A 249 -7.74 23.05 4.01
CA LEU A 249 -8.84 24.03 3.93
C LEU A 249 -10.06 23.52 3.16
N MET A 250 -9.85 22.79 2.07
CA MET A 250 -10.94 22.34 1.19
C MET A 250 -11.59 21.05 1.68
N TYR A 251 -10.81 20.12 2.26
CA TYR A 251 -11.26 18.74 2.45
C TYR A 251 -11.52 18.36 3.90
N PHE A 252 -11.12 19.18 4.88
CA PHE A 252 -11.23 18.81 6.29
C PHE A 252 -12.68 18.49 6.70
N ARG A 253 -13.64 19.36 6.37
CA ARG A 253 -15.07 19.15 6.70
C ARG A 253 -15.63 17.93 5.98
N GLU A 254 -15.30 17.79 4.71
CA GLU A 254 -15.72 16.66 3.88
C GLU A 254 -15.23 15.31 4.40
N LEU A 255 -13.96 15.24 4.82
CA LEU A 255 -13.42 14.02 5.42
C LEU A 255 -14.07 13.69 6.77
N ILE A 256 -14.38 14.70 7.59
CA ILE A 256 -15.17 14.49 8.82
C ILE A 256 -16.52 13.88 8.46
N ARG A 257 -17.23 14.46 7.49
CA ARG A 257 -18.54 13.96 7.04
C ARG A 257 -18.45 12.54 6.53
N TYR A 258 -17.50 12.27 5.64
CA TYR A 258 -17.22 10.93 5.14
C TYR A 258 -17.02 9.94 6.30
N ILE A 259 -16.08 10.22 7.22
CA ILE A 259 -15.75 9.31 8.33
C ILE A 259 -16.95 9.11 9.25
N HIS A 260 -17.67 10.17 9.61
CA HIS A 260 -18.80 10.06 10.52
C HIS A 260 -20.02 9.37 9.90
N LEU A 261 -20.19 9.41 8.58
CA LEU A 261 -21.24 8.69 7.86
C LEU A 261 -20.86 7.25 7.47
N ASN A 262 -19.59 6.84 7.63
CA ASN A 262 -19.17 5.46 7.33
C ASN A 262 -19.99 4.37 8.06
N PRO A 263 -20.38 4.52 9.34
CA PRO A 263 -21.24 3.54 10.00
C PRO A 263 -22.58 3.33 9.26
N MET A 264 -23.12 4.37 8.61
CA MET A 264 -24.32 4.25 7.78
C MET A 264 -24.02 3.58 6.45
N ARG A 265 -22.92 3.94 5.79
CA ARG A 265 -22.49 3.34 4.51
C ARG A 265 -22.16 1.86 4.62
N ALA A 266 -21.56 1.48 5.74
CA ALA A 266 -21.32 0.08 6.10
C ALA A 266 -22.59 -0.65 6.57
N ARG A 267 -23.76 0.01 6.52
CA ARG A 267 -25.08 -0.52 6.91
C ARG A 267 -25.18 -0.97 8.37
N VAL A 268 -24.27 -0.50 9.23
CA VAL A 268 -24.28 -0.76 10.67
C VAL A 268 -25.30 0.13 11.37
N VAL A 269 -25.51 1.33 10.85
CA VAL A 269 -26.51 2.30 11.32
C VAL A 269 -27.48 2.59 10.17
N LYS A 270 -28.78 2.37 10.36
CA LYS A 270 -29.78 2.50 9.28
C LYS A 270 -30.35 3.91 9.11
N LYS A 271 -30.37 4.72 10.18
CA LYS A 271 -31.01 6.04 10.22
C LYS A 271 -30.06 7.07 10.81
N LEU A 272 -30.09 8.31 10.30
CA LEU A 272 -29.27 9.41 10.84
C LEU A 272 -29.53 9.63 12.33
N THR A 273 -30.79 9.54 12.76
CA THR A 273 -31.19 9.69 14.17
C THR A 273 -30.49 8.70 15.09
N SER A 274 -30.13 7.51 14.59
CA SER A 274 -29.40 6.48 15.34
C SER A 274 -27.88 6.68 15.32
N LEU A 275 -27.35 7.53 14.44
CA LEU A 275 -25.90 7.77 14.30
C LEU A 275 -25.33 8.44 15.56
N ALA A 276 -26.10 9.34 16.19
CA ALA A 276 -25.74 9.97 17.45
C ALA A 276 -25.47 8.95 18.58
N SER A 277 -26.14 7.80 18.54
CA SER A 277 -26.01 6.71 19.52
C SER A 277 -24.89 5.72 19.18
N TYR A 278 -24.31 5.81 17.99
CA TYR A 278 -23.25 4.91 17.56
C TYR A 278 -21.94 5.20 18.31
N ARG A 279 -21.62 4.35 19.30
CA ARG A 279 -20.51 4.57 20.25
C ARG A 279 -19.12 4.50 19.61
N TRP A 280 -19.02 3.95 18.41
CA TRP A 280 -17.76 3.61 17.75
C TRP A 280 -17.40 4.60 16.64
N SER A 281 -17.75 5.87 16.86
CA SER A 281 -17.39 6.99 15.99
C SER A 281 -17.23 8.26 16.83
N SER A 282 -16.29 9.14 16.44
CA SER A 282 -16.18 10.48 17.01
C SER A 282 -17.36 11.38 16.67
N HIS A 283 -18.30 10.97 15.82
CA HIS A 283 -19.53 11.71 15.58
C HIS A 283 -20.21 12.10 16.90
N ARG A 284 -20.24 11.16 17.86
CA ARG A 284 -20.77 11.38 19.21
C ARG A 284 -19.95 12.40 20.01
N ASP A 285 -18.63 12.43 19.84
CA ASP A 285 -17.74 13.41 20.51
C ASP A 285 -18.00 14.84 20.01
N TYR A 286 -18.48 15.01 18.77
CA TYR A 286 -18.86 16.32 18.21
C TYR A 286 -20.21 16.80 18.76
N LEU A 287 -21.16 15.89 19.00
CA LEU A 287 -22.49 16.22 19.49
C LEU A 287 -22.52 16.54 21.00
N GLY A 288 -21.52 16.10 21.76
CA GLY A 288 -21.52 16.18 23.22
C GLY A 288 -20.14 16.47 23.79
N GLN A 289 -19.85 15.87 24.95
CA GLN A 289 -18.51 15.92 25.54
C GLN A 289 -17.65 14.79 24.97
N PRO A 290 -16.41 15.09 24.52
CA PRO A 290 -15.49 14.08 23.99
C PRO A 290 -15.21 12.98 25.02
N ARG A 291 -15.41 11.72 24.65
CA ARG A 291 -15.10 10.58 25.54
C ARG A 291 -13.62 10.26 25.60
N HIS A 292 -12.89 10.68 24.58
CA HIS A 292 -11.47 10.40 24.41
C HIS A 292 -10.68 11.70 24.33
N SER A 293 -9.83 11.96 25.33
CA SER A 293 -9.00 13.17 25.41
C SER A 293 -8.01 13.31 24.25
N TRP A 294 -7.67 12.20 23.57
CA TRP A 294 -6.80 12.20 22.39
C TRP A 294 -7.53 12.58 21.10
N CYS A 295 -8.87 12.64 21.08
CA CYS A 295 -9.65 13.06 19.93
C CYS A 295 -9.95 14.55 20.03
N LEU A 296 -9.44 15.33 19.07
CA LEU A 296 -9.56 16.78 18.99
C LEU A 296 -10.91 17.20 18.36
N ALA A 297 -12.01 16.58 18.80
CA ALA A 297 -13.35 16.81 18.28
C ALA A 297 -13.78 18.28 18.42
N GLY A 298 -13.43 18.93 19.53
CA GLY A 298 -13.71 20.35 19.71
C GLY A 298 -12.99 21.24 18.71
N GLU A 299 -11.77 20.88 18.29
CA GLU A 299 -11.05 21.64 17.26
C GLU A 299 -11.61 21.42 15.87
N GLY A 300 -12.02 20.18 15.56
CA GLY A 300 -12.69 19.89 14.31
C GLY A 300 -14.06 20.56 14.23
N LEU A 301 -14.80 20.62 15.35
CA LEU A 301 -16.07 21.32 15.44
C LEU A 301 -15.92 22.83 15.18
N ARG A 302 -14.84 23.47 15.65
CA ARG A 302 -14.54 24.89 15.35
C ARG A 302 -14.41 25.20 13.85
N ARG A 303 -14.23 24.20 12.99
CA ARG A 303 -14.24 24.39 11.53
C ARG A 303 -15.65 24.61 10.95
N PHE A 304 -16.71 24.48 11.77
CA PHE A 304 -18.10 24.66 11.36
C PHE A 304 -18.72 25.96 11.88
N GLY A 305 -18.05 26.71 12.76
CA GLY A 305 -18.58 27.96 13.32
C GLY A 305 -17.67 28.58 14.37
N ARG A 306 -17.93 29.87 14.70
CA ARG A 306 -17.10 30.66 15.62
C ARG A 306 -17.32 30.29 17.10
N ASN A 307 -18.57 30.06 17.48
CA ASN A 307 -18.93 29.58 18.82
C ASN A 307 -19.44 28.15 18.74
N ARG A 308 -19.51 27.48 19.90
CA ARG A 308 -19.87 26.06 19.98
C ARG A 308 -21.27 25.76 19.46
N SER A 309 -22.25 26.60 19.80
CA SER A 309 -23.66 26.37 19.45
C SER A 309 -23.89 26.47 17.95
N ASP A 310 -23.37 27.50 17.30
CA ASP A 310 -23.49 27.69 15.85
C ASP A 310 -22.73 26.60 15.09
N ALA A 311 -21.51 26.27 15.57
CA ALA A 311 -20.72 25.20 14.98
C ALA A 311 -21.43 23.84 15.06
N LEU A 312 -22.10 23.55 16.17
CA LEU A 312 -22.85 22.31 16.35
C LEU A 312 -24.04 22.22 15.38
N ARG A 313 -24.83 23.30 15.26
CA ARG A 313 -25.96 23.34 14.30
C ARG A 313 -25.46 23.15 12.86
N ALA A 314 -24.44 23.91 12.46
CA ALA A 314 -23.87 23.83 11.12
C ALA A 314 -23.26 22.45 10.84
N TYR A 315 -22.61 21.84 11.82
CA TYR A 315 -22.09 20.48 11.72
C TYR A 315 -23.22 19.46 11.53
N GLN A 316 -24.28 19.51 12.35
CA GLN A 316 -25.41 18.57 12.24
C GLN A 316 -26.11 18.68 10.89
N GLN A 317 -26.37 19.90 10.43
CA GLN A 317 -26.93 20.16 9.10
C GLN A 317 -26.02 19.57 8.01
N PHE A 318 -24.72 19.87 8.06
CA PHE A 318 -23.75 19.41 7.07
C PHE A 318 -23.61 17.88 7.00
N ILE A 319 -23.72 17.19 8.15
CA ILE A 319 -23.76 15.71 8.18
C ILE A 319 -25.05 15.19 7.55
N GLY A 320 -26.20 15.82 7.83
CA GLY A 320 -27.49 15.45 7.25
C GLY A 320 -27.53 15.58 5.73
N GLU A 321 -26.96 16.66 5.19
CA GLU A 321 -26.82 16.89 3.74
C GLU A 321 -25.93 15.83 3.04
N GLY A 322 -25.12 15.08 3.80
CA GLY A 322 -24.19 14.08 3.26
C GLY A 322 -24.73 12.66 3.11
N ILE A 323 -25.99 12.41 3.50
CA ILE A 323 -26.55 11.04 3.52
C ILE A 323 -26.66 10.47 2.12
N ASP A 324 -27.16 11.27 1.17
CA ASP A 324 -27.41 10.86 -0.21
C ASP A 324 -26.20 11.07 -1.13
N ILE A 325 -25.12 11.64 -0.60
CA ILE A 325 -23.91 11.88 -1.37
C ILE A 325 -23.12 10.57 -1.48
N ASN A 326 -23.06 10.02 -2.69
CA ASN A 326 -22.18 8.90 -2.99
C ASN A 326 -20.73 9.38 -3.14
N HIS A 327 -19.93 9.33 -2.06
CA HIS A 327 -18.55 9.81 -2.17
C HIS A 327 -17.64 8.96 -3.06
N GLU A 328 -18.04 7.73 -3.40
CA GLU A 328 -17.30 6.92 -4.37
C GLU A 328 -17.31 7.58 -5.76
N GLU A 329 -18.39 8.30 -6.11
CA GLU A 329 -18.51 9.08 -7.35
C GLU A 329 -17.83 10.44 -7.28
N THR A 330 -17.75 11.02 -6.08
CA THR A 330 -17.20 12.38 -5.93
C THR A 330 -15.67 12.47 -6.06
N GLY A 331 -14.94 11.34 -6.09
CA GLY A 331 -13.47 11.33 -6.19
C GLY A 331 -12.73 11.80 -4.93
N PHE A 332 -13.44 12.07 -3.83
CA PHE A 332 -12.86 12.63 -2.60
C PHE A 332 -12.04 11.64 -1.77
N VAL A 333 -12.19 10.32 -1.97
CA VAL A 333 -11.73 9.31 -0.99
C VAL A 333 -11.04 8.07 -1.56
N ALA A 334 -11.31 7.72 -2.81
CA ALA A 334 -10.38 6.94 -3.62
C ALA A 334 -9.77 7.98 -4.55
N GLY A 335 -8.44 8.16 -4.50
CA GLY A 335 -7.72 9.21 -5.22
C GLY A 335 -8.44 9.71 -6.45
N ASP A 336 -8.72 11.01 -6.48
CA ASP A 336 -9.37 11.68 -7.60
C ASP A 336 -8.85 11.05 -8.89
N SER A 337 -9.73 10.46 -9.69
CA SER A 337 -9.37 9.80 -10.95
C SER A 337 -8.74 10.78 -11.95
N ARG A 338 -8.75 12.09 -11.63
CA ARG A 338 -8.03 13.16 -12.33
C ARG A 338 -6.66 13.51 -11.74
N ALA A 339 -6.33 13.02 -10.54
CA ALA A 339 -5.01 13.19 -9.93
C ALA A 339 -4.08 12.05 -10.35
N ASP A 340 -2.87 12.38 -10.80
CA ASP A 340 -1.85 11.40 -11.21
C ASP A 340 -1.42 10.42 -10.08
N ASP A 341 -1.80 10.70 -8.83
CA ASP A 341 -1.36 9.96 -7.65
C ASP A 341 -2.44 9.81 -6.56
N GLU A 342 -3.01 8.61 -6.45
CA GLU A 342 -4.06 8.28 -5.46
C GLU A 342 -3.66 8.45 -3.98
N ARG A 343 -2.37 8.64 -3.69
CA ARG A 343 -1.85 8.81 -2.32
C ARG A 343 -1.98 10.24 -1.82
N VAL A 344 -2.34 11.20 -2.67
CA VAL A 344 -2.49 12.62 -2.33
C VAL A 344 -3.77 13.17 -2.97
N SER A 345 -4.54 13.95 -2.23
CA SER A 345 -5.77 14.59 -2.70
C SER A 345 -5.77 16.07 -2.34
N GLY A 346 -6.08 16.91 -3.32
CA GLY A 346 -6.04 18.36 -3.19
C GLY A 346 -5.97 19.03 -4.55
N ASP A 347 -5.84 20.36 -4.56
CA ASP A 347 -5.58 21.06 -5.82
C ASP A 347 -4.24 20.61 -6.46
N PRO A 348 -4.05 20.81 -7.78
CA PRO A 348 -2.82 20.36 -8.45
C PRO A 348 -1.53 20.96 -7.89
N GLN A 349 -1.56 22.17 -7.33
CA GLN A 349 -0.39 22.80 -6.70
C GLN A 349 -0.04 22.10 -5.39
N PHE A 350 -1.04 21.74 -4.59
CA PHE A 350 -0.89 20.94 -3.39
C PHE A 350 -0.30 19.57 -3.71
N VAL A 351 -0.84 18.87 -4.71
CA VAL A 351 -0.33 17.53 -5.11
C VAL A 351 1.14 17.60 -5.51
N ARG A 352 1.52 18.56 -6.35
CA ARG A 352 2.93 18.76 -6.75
C ARG A 352 3.83 19.03 -5.54
N LYS A 353 3.43 19.95 -4.66
CA LYS A 353 4.19 20.33 -3.46
C LYS A 353 4.37 19.15 -2.50
N ALA A 354 3.31 18.37 -2.25
CA ALA A 354 3.35 17.19 -1.40
C ALA A 354 4.32 16.12 -1.94
N LEU A 355 4.28 15.87 -3.25
CA LEU A 355 5.17 14.93 -3.93
C LEU A 355 6.63 15.38 -3.88
N GLU A 356 6.87 16.67 -4.10
CA GLU A 356 8.20 17.27 -4.01
C GLU A 356 8.76 17.22 -2.58
N GLN A 357 7.96 17.59 -1.58
CA GLN A 357 8.36 17.49 -0.17
C GLN A 357 8.73 16.06 0.24
N ASP A 358 8.02 15.03 -0.25
CA ASP A 358 8.41 13.65 -0.02
C ASP A 358 9.70 13.26 -0.76
N ARG A 359 9.87 13.71 -2.02
CA ARG A 359 11.11 13.51 -2.80
C ARG A 359 12.32 14.14 -2.12
N SER A 360 12.24 15.41 -1.76
CA SER A 360 13.36 16.17 -1.16
C SER A 360 13.78 15.60 0.19
N ALA A 361 12.83 15.21 1.04
CA ALA A 361 13.16 14.58 2.32
C ALA A 361 13.85 13.21 2.15
N ARG A 362 13.45 12.44 1.13
CA ARG A 362 14.14 11.19 0.80
C ARG A 362 15.55 11.43 0.28
N ALA A 363 15.71 12.37 -0.63
CA ALA A 363 17.02 12.74 -1.18
C ALA A 363 17.95 13.19 -0.05
N ARG A 364 17.45 14.03 0.86
CA ARG A 364 18.20 14.47 2.06
C ARG A 364 18.62 13.31 2.95
N ARG A 365 17.72 12.37 3.27
CA ARG A 365 18.04 11.17 4.07
C ARG A 365 19.07 10.28 3.39
N ALA A 366 18.92 10.05 2.09
CA ALA A 366 19.87 9.26 1.31
C ALA A 366 21.24 9.94 1.30
N ALA A 367 21.30 11.26 1.11
CA ALA A 367 22.54 12.03 1.14
C ALA A 367 23.22 12.00 2.53
N LEU A 368 22.45 12.13 3.61
CA LEU A 368 22.97 12.01 4.97
C LEU A 368 23.57 10.62 5.23
N ARG A 369 22.87 9.56 4.82
CA ARG A 369 23.38 8.18 4.95
C ARG A 369 24.62 7.93 4.08
N ALA A 370 24.64 8.44 2.85
CA ALA A 370 25.79 8.33 1.96
C ALA A 370 27.04 9.04 2.52
N ARG A 371 26.85 10.11 3.29
CA ARG A 371 27.91 10.82 4.02
C ARG A 371 28.30 10.14 5.34
N GLY A 372 27.74 8.97 5.66
CA GLY A 372 28.01 8.26 6.92
C GLY A 372 27.37 8.91 8.15
N VAL A 373 26.42 9.84 7.99
CA VAL A 373 25.76 10.46 9.14
C VAL A 373 24.81 9.46 9.79
N ASP A 374 25.12 9.12 11.03
CA ASP A 374 24.39 8.16 11.86
C ASP A 374 23.95 8.77 13.20
N ILE A 375 23.36 7.96 14.07
CA ILE A 375 22.87 8.39 15.39
C ILE A 375 24.03 8.95 16.24
N GLN A 376 25.21 8.34 16.16
CA GLN A 376 26.39 8.80 16.88
C GLN A 376 26.86 10.18 16.39
N SER A 377 26.89 10.40 15.08
CA SER A 377 27.22 11.68 14.45
C SER A 377 26.27 12.79 14.93
N VAL A 378 24.97 12.50 15.04
CA VAL A 378 23.98 13.46 15.58
C VAL A 378 24.20 13.70 17.07
N ALA A 379 24.45 12.64 17.84
CA ALA A 379 24.76 12.76 19.26
C ALA A 379 25.94 13.70 19.51
N LEU A 380 27.04 13.54 18.75
CA LEU A 380 28.24 14.39 18.86
C LEU A 380 27.93 15.86 18.56
N LYS A 381 27.21 16.14 17.47
CA LYS A 381 26.85 17.52 17.09
C LYS A 381 25.95 18.20 18.12
N VAL A 382 24.94 17.50 18.60
CA VAL A 382 24.03 18.02 19.62
C VAL A 382 24.77 18.22 20.94
N SER A 383 25.63 17.28 21.32
CA SER A 383 26.45 17.36 22.53
C SER A 383 27.37 18.57 22.52
N SER A 384 28.05 18.82 21.40
CA SER A 384 28.88 20.01 21.20
C SER A 384 28.08 21.31 21.34
N TYR A 385 26.90 21.39 20.70
CA TYR A 385 26.04 22.57 20.79
C TYR A 385 25.60 22.89 22.22
N TYR A 386 25.19 21.87 22.98
CA TYR A 386 24.72 22.02 24.36
C TYR A 386 25.85 22.00 25.41
N LYS A 387 27.11 21.87 24.99
CA LYS A 387 28.29 21.74 25.87
C LYS A 387 28.11 20.62 26.91
N VAL A 388 27.65 19.46 26.45
CA VAL A 388 27.49 18.25 27.27
C VAL A 388 28.33 17.12 26.72
N GLU A 389 28.86 16.26 27.58
CA GLU A 389 29.56 15.05 27.14
C GLU A 389 28.59 14.09 26.43
N PRO A 390 28.94 13.50 25.27
CA PRO A 390 28.06 12.61 24.53
C PRO A 390 27.56 11.42 25.34
N GLN A 391 28.43 10.82 26.17
CA GLN A 391 28.06 9.71 27.04
C GLN A 391 27.06 10.13 28.13
N ALA A 392 27.08 11.40 28.52
CA ALA A 392 26.16 11.93 29.52
C ALA A 392 24.71 12.06 29.01
N LEU A 393 24.47 11.91 27.70
CA LEU A 393 23.12 11.85 27.14
C LEU A 393 22.35 10.62 27.64
N LYS A 394 23.03 9.51 27.93
CA LYS A 394 22.42 8.28 28.47
C LYS A 394 21.94 8.47 29.91
N ASN A 395 22.61 9.35 30.66
CA ASN A 395 22.37 9.50 32.08
C ASN A 395 20.99 10.11 32.39
N ALA A 396 20.46 9.79 33.56
CA ALA A 396 19.24 10.40 34.05
C ALA A 396 19.45 11.91 34.28
N GLY A 397 18.41 12.69 33.98
CA GLY A 397 18.45 14.14 34.14
C GLY A 397 17.08 14.73 33.81
N ARG A 398 16.58 15.60 34.69
CA ARG A 398 15.32 16.32 34.52
C ARG A 398 15.64 17.82 34.43
N HIS A 399 15.05 18.49 33.44
CA HIS A 399 15.09 19.95 33.28
C HIS A 399 16.50 20.58 33.30
N ASN A 400 17.51 19.86 32.80
CA ASN A 400 18.88 20.35 32.64
C ASN A 400 19.34 20.30 31.17
N ALA A 401 20.49 20.92 30.87
CA ALA A 401 21.06 20.97 29.53
C ALA A 401 21.20 19.59 28.88
N ARG A 402 21.60 18.56 29.64
CA ARG A 402 21.67 17.16 29.17
C ARG A 402 20.32 16.63 28.72
N SER A 403 19.27 16.88 29.51
CA SER A 403 17.91 16.44 29.18
C SER A 403 17.34 17.13 27.94
N GLN A 404 17.69 18.40 27.72
CA GLN A 404 17.36 19.15 26.50
C GLN A 404 18.15 18.64 25.30
N ALA A 405 19.47 18.48 25.43
CA ALA A 405 20.34 17.92 24.39
C ALA A 405 19.82 16.55 23.93
N ARG A 406 19.51 15.65 24.86
CA ARG A 406 18.89 14.35 24.55
C ARG A 406 17.56 14.49 23.82
N ALA A 407 16.69 15.42 24.26
CA ALA A 407 15.40 15.64 23.63
C ALA A 407 15.56 16.10 22.16
N VAL A 408 16.44 17.07 21.92
CA VAL A 408 16.77 17.57 20.57
C VAL A 408 17.41 16.49 19.71
N MET A 409 18.33 15.71 20.25
CA MET A 409 18.93 14.56 19.56
C MET A 409 17.84 13.57 19.11
N CYS A 410 16.94 13.15 20.01
CA CYS A 410 15.84 12.26 19.66
C CYS A 410 14.95 12.83 18.55
N CYS A 411 14.69 14.14 18.56
CA CYS A 411 13.93 14.82 17.51
C CYS A 411 14.67 14.73 16.17
N LEU A 412 15.94 15.14 16.12
CA LEU A 412 16.74 15.18 14.90
C LEU A 412 16.97 13.79 14.30
N CYS A 413 17.25 12.78 15.12
CA CYS A 413 17.36 11.40 14.63
C CYS A 413 16.06 10.92 13.97
N ARG A 414 14.89 11.31 14.49
CA ARG A 414 13.60 10.96 13.88
C ARG A 414 13.31 11.75 12.61
N THR A 415 13.53 13.07 12.63
CA THR A 415 13.14 13.95 11.51
C THR A 415 14.14 13.85 10.36
N GLU A 416 15.43 13.97 10.66
CA GLU A 416 16.53 14.06 9.69
C GLU A 416 17.00 12.69 9.22
N LEU A 417 17.35 11.78 10.13
CA LEU A 417 17.87 10.45 9.78
C LEU A 417 16.76 9.42 9.47
N GLY A 418 15.56 9.66 10.00
CA GLY A 418 14.46 8.69 9.93
C GLY A 418 14.73 7.45 10.78
N SER A 419 15.54 7.57 11.83
CA SER A 419 15.83 6.50 12.77
C SER A 419 14.57 6.12 13.54
N THR A 420 14.42 4.83 13.80
CA THR A 420 13.32 4.27 14.58
C THR A 420 13.49 4.58 16.07
N LEU A 421 12.37 4.58 16.82
CA LEU A 421 12.41 4.71 18.28
C LEU A 421 13.27 3.64 18.95
N ARG A 422 13.35 2.45 18.34
CA ARG A 422 14.16 1.33 18.82
C ARG A 422 15.64 1.63 18.69
N GLU A 423 16.11 2.00 17.50
CA GLU A 423 17.53 2.32 17.25
C GLU A 423 18.02 3.46 18.17
N ILE A 424 17.19 4.50 18.33
CA ILE A 424 17.52 5.62 19.24
C ILE A 424 17.51 5.15 20.71
N GLY A 425 16.57 4.28 21.07
CA GLY A 425 16.45 3.73 22.42
C GLY A 425 17.62 2.83 22.81
N GLU A 426 18.05 1.97 21.89
CA GLU A 426 19.26 1.14 22.02
C GLU A 426 20.51 2.01 22.17
N PHE A 427 20.61 3.12 21.44
CA PHE A 427 21.74 4.05 21.59
C PHE A 427 21.74 4.78 22.95
N LEU A 428 20.57 5.23 23.41
CA LEU A 428 20.43 6.07 24.62
C LEU A 428 20.14 5.31 25.91
N ASP A 429 20.04 3.98 25.87
CA ASP A 429 19.58 3.14 26.98
C ASP A 429 18.20 3.58 27.51
N LEU A 430 17.30 3.92 26.57
CA LEU A 430 15.95 4.37 26.87
C LEU A 430 14.90 3.43 26.29
N THR A 431 13.77 3.32 26.99
CA THR A 431 12.57 2.71 26.42
C THR A 431 12.09 3.52 25.21
N GLU A 432 11.47 2.85 24.24
CA GLU A 432 10.92 3.53 23.05
C GLU A 432 9.91 4.62 23.42
N THR A 433 9.14 4.42 24.50
CA THR A 433 8.24 5.44 25.06
C THR A 433 9.04 6.63 25.60
N GLY A 434 10.14 6.38 26.30
CA GLY A 434 11.05 7.42 26.78
C GLY A 434 11.66 8.24 25.64
N VAL A 435 12.09 7.57 24.56
CA VAL A 435 12.57 8.22 23.33
C VAL A 435 11.47 9.05 22.68
N ALA A 436 10.26 8.50 22.56
CA ALA A 436 9.14 9.19 21.93
C ALA A 436 8.78 10.49 22.68
N LEU A 437 8.71 10.44 24.01
CA LEU A 437 8.50 11.60 24.87
C LEU A 437 9.66 12.61 24.78
N ALA A 438 10.91 12.13 24.74
CA ALA A 438 12.07 13.00 24.56
C ALA A 438 12.05 13.70 23.19
N ALA A 439 11.77 12.98 22.11
CA ALA A 439 11.63 13.55 20.77
C ALA A 439 10.53 14.61 20.70
N ARG A 440 9.39 14.39 21.36
CA ARG A 440 8.30 15.37 21.45
C ARG A 440 8.77 16.66 22.12
N ARG A 441 9.40 16.56 23.30
CA ARG A 441 9.99 17.72 23.99
C ARG A 441 11.05 18.41 23.13
N GLY A 442 11.83 17.65 22.37
CA GLY A 442 12.80 18.18 21.43
C GLY A 442 12.15 18.98 20.31
N ALA A 443 11.08 18.47 19.72
CA ALA A 443 10.31 19.16 18.68
C ALA A 443 9.64 20.44 19.20
N ASP A 444 9.11 20.42 20.43
CA ASP A 444 8.57 21.63 21.07
C ASP A 444 9.67 22.68 21.27
N HIS A 445 10.84 22.24 21.74
CA HIS A 445 11.98 23.12 21.97
C HIS A 445 12.52 23.73 20.67
N THR A 446 12.72 22.94 19.61
CA THR A 446 13.24 23.43 18.32
C THR A 446 12.26 24.33 17.58
N ARG A 447 10.94 24.16 17.81
CA ARG A 447 9.91 25.09 17.30
C ARG A 447 9.98 26.46 17.97
N GLN A 448 10.21 26.49 19.28
CA GLN A 448 10.30 27.73 20.05
C GLN A 448 11.66 28.42 19.88
N HIS A 449 12.72 27.63 19.71
CA HIS A 449 14.10 28.10 19.61
C HIS A 449 14.76 27.42 18.40
N PRO A 450 14.69 28.04 17.20
CA PRO A 450 15.33 27.48 16.01
C PRO A 450 16.84 27.29 16.24
N LEU A 451 17.28 26.03 16.24
CA LEU A 451 18.67 25.67 16.54
C LEU A 451 19.49 25.61 15.24
N ASN A 452 20.68 26.21 15.24
CA ASN A 452 21.62 26.13 14.11
C ASN A 452 22.52 24.88 14.22
N ILE A 453 21.92 23.70 14.38
CA ILE A 453 22.63 22.42 14.42
C ILE A 453 22.64 21.84 13.01
N LYS A 454 23.74 22.03 12.27
CA LYS A 454 23.89 21.52 10.90
C LYS A 454 24.25 20.03 10.90
N ILE A 455 23.30 19.18 10.51
CA ILE A 455 23.49 17.72 10.37
C ILE A 455 24.17 17.35 9.06
#